data_AF-A0A7S0WLH5-F1
#
_entry.id   AF-A0A7S0WLH5-F1
#
_cell.length_a   1.000
_cell.length_b   1.000
_cell.length_c   1.000
_cell.angle_alpha   90.00
_cell.angle_beta   90.00
_cell.angle_gamma   90.00
#
_symmetry.space_group_name_H-M   'P 1'
#
loop_
_entity.id
_entity.type
_entity.pdbx_description
1 polymer ?
#
loop_
_entity_poly.entity_id
_entity_poly.type
_entity_poly.pdbx_seq_one_letter_code
_entity_poly.pdbx_strand_id
1 'polypeptide(L)'
;KHRLLSAAEHFNRSYKKGLAFMQEIKLLPDPLEPAAVAKFLKLAPGLDKDVVGDYLGEPAAFIISVLDEYTKLFDFRDVTLDRALRSFLSGFKLPGEAQKISRILECFAARYYESNPDSVADADSAYVLSYSIIMLNTDQHNAQVKNKMTLEQFIRNNRGTNGGQDWPAEVLVGIFDSIVTDEIKLDEVSAASLTPSRWAD
;
A
#
# COMPACT_ATOMS: atom_id res chain seq x y z
N LYS A 1 16.74 7.31 20.41
CA LYS A 1 16.29 5.90 20.32
C LYS A 1 15.23 5.55 21.38
N HIS A 2 15.52 5.64 22.69
CA HIS A 2 14.55 5.32 23.75
C HIS A 2 13.22 6.12 23.66
N ARG A 3 13.31 7.43 23.38
CA ARG A 3 12.12 8.29 23.21
C ARG A 3 11.18 7.83 22.08
N LEU A 4 11.74 7.38 20.94
CA LEU A 4 10.94 6.90 19.80
C LEU A 4 10.26 5.56 20.11
N LEU A 5 10.95 4.66 20.81
CA LEU A 5 10.37 3.37 21.24
C LEU A 5 9.20 3.57 22.21
N SER A 6 9.35 4.47 23.19
CA SER A 6 8.26 4.82 24.09
C SER A 6 7.08 5.47 23.35
N ALA A 7 7.35 6.39 22.41
CA ALA A 7 6.30 6.97 21.56
C ALA A 7 5.56 5.90 20.73
N ALA A 8 6.30 4.94 20.15
CA ALA A 8 5.72 3.82 19.43
C ALA A 8 4.86 2.93 20.34
N GLU A 9 5.30 2.62 21.56
CA GLU A 9 4.51 1.85 22.53
C GLU A 9 3.16 2.53 22.85
N HIS A 10 3.17 3.85 23.07
CA HIS A 10 1.93 4.61 23.29
C HIS A 10 1.04 4.62 22.04
N PHE A 11 1.62 4.80 20.84
CA PHE A 11 0.90 4.77 19.58
C PHE A 11 0.25 3.41 19.32
N ASN A 12 0.98 2.32 19.51
CA ASN A 12 0.49 0.94 19.32
C ASN A 12 -0.72 0.63 20.21
N ARG A 13 -0.77 1.18 21.43
CA ARG A 13 -1.93 1.03 22.33
C ARG A 13 -3.12 1.88 21.91
N SER A 14 -2.86 3.08 21.39
CA SER A 14 -3.87 4.00 20.89
C SER A 14 -3.19 5.16 20.15
N TYR A 15 -3.42 5.28 18.85
CA TYR A 15 -2.82 6.36 18.06
C TYR A 15 -3.17 7.75 18.63
N LYS A 16 -4.38 7.96 19.16
CA LYS A 16 -4.79 9.24 19.77
C LYS A 16 -3.93 9.61 20.97
N LYS A 17 -3.74 8.66 21.90
CA LYS A 17 -2.89 8.86 23.09
C LYS A 17 -1.42 8.96 22.70
N GLY A 18 -0.98 8.19 21.70
CA GLY A 18 0.37 8.28 21.15
C GLY A 18 0.69 9.66 20.60
N LEU A 19 -0.19 10.21 19.76
CA LEU A 19 -0.03 11.55 19.19
C LEU A 19 0.01 12.63 20.28
N ALA A 20 -0.91 12.59 21.25
CA ALA A 20 -0.91 13.53 22.38
C ALA A 20 0.39 13.44 23.21
N PHE A 21 0.80 12.23 23.58
CA PHE A 21 2.06 12.00 24.29
C PHE A 21 3.27 12.54 23.52
N MET A 22 3.30 12.32 22.20
CA MET A 22 4.37 12.83 21.35
C MET A 22 4.43 14.36 21.31
N GLN A 23 3.29 15.05 21.39
CA GLN A 23 3.25 16.52 21.53
C GLN A 23 3.75 16.96 22.91
N GLU A 24 3.32 16.29 24.00
CA GLU A 24 3.77 16.59 25.37
C GLU A 24 5.30 16.49 25.51
N ILE A 25 5.90 15.45 24.93
CA ILE A 25 7.36 15.28 24.95
C ILE A 25 8.09 16.07 23.86
N LYS A 26 7.40 16.95 23.11
CA LYS A 26 7.93 17.77 22.01
C LYS A 26 8.62 16.96 20.92
N LEU A 27 8.09 15.77 20.63
CA LEU A 27 8.50 14.94 19.49
C LEU A 27 7.70 15.29 18.23
N LEU A 28 6.42 15.66 18.39
CA LEU A 28 5.58 16.20 17.33
C LEU A 28 5.22 17.67 17.63
N PRO A 29 4.97 18.48 16.59
CA PRO A 29 4.54 19.87 16.77
C PRO A 29 3.13 19.95 17.36
N ASP A 30 2.81 21.11 17.95
CA ASP A 30 1.47 21.48 18.38
C ASP A 30 1.12 22.85 17.75
N PRO A 31 0.20 22.91 16.76
CA PRO A 31 -0.67 21.83 16.28
C PRO A 31 0.06 20.72 15.50
N LEU A 32 -0.57 19.54 15.42
CA LEU A 32 -0.04 18.39 14.66
C LEU A 32 0.13 18.73 13.17
N GLU A 33 1.26 18.30 12.60
CA GLU A 33 1.55 18.41 11.17
C GLU A 33 1.54 17.02 10.52
N PRO A 34 0.83 16.83 9.39
CA PRO A 34 0.76 15.53 8.73
C PRO A 34 2.13 14.95 8.35
N ALA A 35 3.02 15.80 7.83
CA ALA A 35 4.38 15.41 7.44
C ALA A 35 5.23 14.91 8.62
N ALA A 36 5.04 15.49 9.81
CA ALA A 36 5.75 15.05 11.02
C ALA A 36 5.26 13.66 11.48
N VAL A 37 3.94 13.44 11.44
CA VAL A 37 3.35 12.13 11.74
C VAL A 37 3.78 11.08 10.72
N ALA A 38 3.74 11.40 9.43
CA ALA A 38 4.19 10.51 8.35
C ALA A 38 5.64 10.05 8.54
N LYS A 39 6.54 10.99 8.86
CA LYS A 39 7.96 10.68 9.17
C LYS A 39 8.09 9.78 10.39
N PHE A 40 7.29 10.01 11.44
CA PHE A 40 7.26 9.13 12.60
C PHE A 40 6.83 7.71 12.21
N LEU A 41 5.72 7.57 11.46
CA LEU A 41 5.21 6.26 11.03
C LEU A 41 6.21 5.49 10.16
N LYS A 42 7.00 6.19 9.34
CA LYS A 42 7.99 5.54 8.47
C LYS A 42 9.28 5.15 9.18
N LEU A 43 9.74 5.97 10.13
CA LEU A 43 11.11 5.88 10.66
C LEU A 43 11.19 5.38 12.10
N ALA A 44 10.09 5.44 12.87
CA ALA A 44 10.12 5.05 14.26
C ALA A 44 10.21 3.52 14.41
N PRO A 45 11.18 3.00 15.17
CA PRO A 45 11.25 1.57 15.46
C PRO A 45 10.17 1.17 16.46
N GLY A 46 9.74 -0.10 16.39
CA GLY A 46 8.82 -0.69 17.38
C GLY A 46 7.35 -0.35 17.14
N LEU A 47 7.01 0.29 16.01
CA LEU A 47 5.62 0.43 15.59
C LEU A 47 5.04 -0.92 15.19
N ASP A 48 3.81 -1.16 15.64
CA ASP A 48 3.01 -2.29 15.22
C ASP A 48 2.46 -2.01 13.81
N LYS A 49 2.80 -2.87 12.86
CA LYS A 49 2.41 -2.70 11.45
C LYS A 49 0.91 -2.80 11.22
N ASP A 50 0.20 -3.56 12.04
CA ASP A 50 -1.26 -3.65 11.99
C ASP A 50 -1.87 -2.29 12.38
N VAL A 51 -1.37 -1.69 13.47
CA VAL A 51 -1.83 -0.38 13.97
C VAL A 51 -1.51 0.75 12.98
N VAL A 52 -0.33 0.71 12.35
CA VAL A 52 0.03 1.71 11.33
C VAL A 52 -0.88 1.61 10.12
N GLY A 53 -1.16 0.40 9.63
CA GLY A 53 -2.04 0.18 8.48
C GLY A 53 -3.48 0.61 8.78
N ASP A 54 -4.01 0.20 9.93
CA ASP A 54 -5.34 0.56 10.40
C ASP A 54 -5.52 2.09 10.48
N TYR A 55 -4.53 2.78 11.07
CA TYR A 55 -4.48 4.23 11.13
C TYR A 55 -4.45 4.85 9.74
N LEU A 56 -3.50 4.49 8.88
CA LEU A 56 -3.36 5.07 7.53
C LEU A 56 -4.60 4.86 6.64
N GLY A 57 -5.40 3.83 6.91
CA GLY A 57 -6.65 3.58 6.21
C GLY A 57 -7.86 4.41 6.69
N GLU A 58 -7.76 5.13 7.80
CA GLU A 58 -8.88 5.90 8.37
C GLU A 58 -9.36 7.03 7.42
N PRO A 59 -10.68 7.29 7.35
CA PRO A 59 -11.25 8.27 6.42
C PRO A 59 -11.13 9.73 6.90
N ALA A 60 -10.55 9.99 8.07
CA ALA A 60 -10.44 11.33 8.62
C ALA A 60 -9.49 12.20 7.76
N ALA A 61 -9.91 13.43 7.42
CA ALA A 61 -9.15 14.32 6.51
C ALA A 61 -7.68 14.54 6.91
N PHE A 62 -7.42 14.69 8.21
CA PHE A 62 -6.05 14.79 8.73
C PHE A 62 -5.24 13.53 8.43
N ILE A 63 -5.82 12.34 8.61
CA ILE A 63 -5.14 11.06 8.42
C ILE A 63 -4.91 10.78 6.93
N ILE A 64 -5.84 11.19 6.07
CA ILE A 64 -5.63 11.18 4.61
C ILE A 64 -4.42 12.04 4.22
N SER A 65 -4.29 13.22 4.83
CA SER A 65 -3.12 14.08 4.62
C SER A 65 -1.84 13.44 5.15
N VAL A 66 -1.92 12.66 6.23
CA VAL A 66 -0.77 11.87 6.74
C VAL A 66 -0.38 10.77 5.76
N LEU A 67 -1.36 10.05 5.20
CA LEU A 67 -1.13 9.02 4.19
C LEU A 67 -0.49 9.60 2.93
N ASP A 68 -0.96 10.75 2.45
CA ASP A 68 -0.36 11.47 1.34
C ASP A 68 1.10 11.84 1.62
N GLU A 69 1.38 12.46 2.76
CA GLU A 69 2.75 12.77 3.19
C GLU A 69 3.61 11.53 3.41
N TYR A 70 3.04 10.41 3.88
CA TYR A 70 3.73 9.14 4.04
C TYR A 70 4.17 8.57 2.69
N THR A 71 3.28 8.61 1.70
CA THR A 71 3.56 8.12 0.33
C THR A 71 4.61 8.99 -0.35
N LYS A 72 4.64 10.31 -0.11
CA LYS A 72 5.70 11.22 -0.60
C LYS A 72 7.10 10.91 -0.06
N LEU A 73 7.22 10.17 1.03
CA LEU A 73 8.52 9.73 1.55
C LEU A 73 9.16 8.63 0.71
N PHE A 74 8.47 8.08 -0.29
CA PHE A 74 8.99 7.07 -1.20
C PHE A 74 9.38 7.71 -2.54
N ASP A 75 10.50 7.24 -3.09
CA ASP A 75 10.95 7.58 -4.42
C ASP A 75 10.60 6.43 -5.37
N PHE A 76 9.62 6.66 -6.24
CA PHE A 76 9.13 5.64 -7.17
C PHE A 76 9.65 5.84 -8.59
N ARG A 77 10.48 6.86 -8.84
CA ARG A 77 11.01 7.14 -10.19
C ARG A 77 11.83 5.98 -10.68
N ASP A 78 11.57 5.55 -11.91
CA ASP A 78 12.26 4.43 -12.58
C ASP A 78 12.13 3.09 -11.83
N VAL A 79 11.14 2.96 -10.93
CA VAL A 79 10.83 1.73 -10.20
C VAL A 79 9.55 1.13 -10.79
N THR A 80 9.56 -0.16 -11.09
CA THR A 80 8.36 -0.87 -11.56
C THR A 80 7.27 -0.90 -10.48
N LEU A 81 6.00 -0.95 -10.92
CA LEU A 81 4.85 -0.82 -10.03
C LEU A 81 4.84 -1.84 -8.89
N ASP A 82 5.18 -3.10 -9.17
CA ASP A 82 5.27 -4.18 -8.19
C ASP A 82 6.35 -3.92 -7.12
N ARG A 83 7.51 -3.39 -7.52
CA ARG A 83 8.62 -3.07 -6.61
C ARG A 83 8.30 -1.82 -5.78
N ALA A 84 7.67 -0.82 -6.39
CA ALA A 84 7.18 0.36 -5.68
C ALA A 84 6.13 -0.04 -4.63
N LEU A 85 5.18 -0.89 -5.00
CA LEU A 85 4.12 -1.38 -4.12
C LEU A 85 4.71 -2.22 -2.97
N ARG A 86 5.65 -3.12 -3.27
CA ARG A 86 6.38 -3.91 -2.27
C ARG A 86 7.11 -3.02 -1.27
N SER A 87 7.81 -1.99 -1.75
CA SER A 87 8.49 -1.02 -0.88
C SER A 87 7.49 -0.26 -0.02
N PHE A 88 6.39 0.20 -0.59
CA PHE A 88 5.36 0.98 0.09
C PHE A 88 4.70 0.18 1.22
N LEU A 89 4.27 -1.04 0.92
CA LEU A 89 3.61 -1.95 1.87
C LEU A 89 4.58 -2.56 2.89
N SER A 90 5.90 -2.40 2.73
CA SER A 90 6.86 -2.94 3.71
C SER A 90 6.74 -2.29 5.10
N GLY A 91 6.19 -1.08 5.19
CA GLY A 91 6.10 -0.29 6.43
C GLY A 91 4.88 -0.58 7.30
N PHE A 92 3.86 -1.27 6.79
CA PHE A 92 2.61 -1.54 7.50
C PHE A 92 1.92 -2.78 6.93
N LYS A 93 0.85 -3.27 7.56
CA LYS A 93 0.02 -4.34 7.00
C LYS A 93 -1.24 -3.73 6.42
N LEU A 94 -1.67 -4.21 5.24
CA LEU A 94 -2.92 -3.73 4.65
C LEU A 94 -4.09 -4.07 5.59
N PRO A 95 -5.00 -3.12 5.85
CA PRO A 95 -6.23 -3.40 6.60
C PRO A 95 -7.10 -4.44 5.90
N GLY A 96 -7.99 -5.11 6.64
CA GLY A 96 -8.92 -6.10 6.08
C GLY A 96 -10.16 -5.48 5.42
N GLU A 97 -10.47 -4.22 5.72
CA GLU A 97 -11.65 -3.51 5.22
C GLU A 97 -11.39 -2.94 3.81
N ALA A 98 -12.25 -3.34 2.86
CA ALA A 98 -12.12 -2.95 1.45
C ALA A 98 -12.00 -1.42 1.25
N GLN A 99 -12.74 -0.63 2.02
CA GLN A 99 -12.69 0.85 1.93
C GLN A 99 -11.36 1.44 2.37
N LYS A 100 -10.70 0.84 3.39
CA LYS A 100 -9.38 1.25 3.85
C LYS A 100 -8.30 0.88 2.83
N ILE A 101 -8.38 -0.33 2.28
CA ILE A 101 -7.49 -0.78 1.20
C ILE A 101 -7.60 0.15 -0.02
N SER A 102 -8.83 0.46 -0.46
CA SER A 102 -9.09 1.38 -1.59
C SER A 102 -8.37 2.70 -1.39
N ARG A 103 -8.54 3.32 -0.22
CA ARG A 103 -7.94 4.62 0.11
C ARG A 103 -6.40 4.59 0.09
N ILE A 104 -5.81 3.53 0.63
CA ILE A 104 -4.35 3.35 0.65
C ILE A 104 -3.82 3.20 -0.78
N LEU A 105 -4.47 2.36 -1.60
CA LEU A 105 -4.03 2.09 -2.96
C LEU A 105 -4.29 3.25 -3.92
N GLU A 106 -5.38 4.01 -3.74
CA GLU A 106 -5.65 5.25 -4.47
C GLU A 106 -4.52 6.27 -4.24
N CYS A 107 -4.11 6.47 -2.99
CA CYS A 107 -3.01 7.39 -2.65
C CYS A 107 -1.67 6.91 -3.23
N PHE A 108 -1.38 5.61 -3.10
CA PHE A 108 -0.19 5.01 -3.72
C PHE A 108 -0.17 5.18 -5.24
N ALA A 109 -1.28 4.88 -5.90
CA ALA A 109 -1.40 4.91 -7.36
C ALA A 109 -1.27 6.33 -7.92
N ALA A 110 -1.89 7.32 -7.26
CA ALA A 110 -1.72 8.73 -7.61
C ALA A 110 -0.24 9.13 -7.55
N ARG A 111 0.46 8.78 -6.46
CA ARG A 111 1.87 9.10 -6.30
C ARG A 111 2.78 8.37 -7.28
N TYR A 112 2.47 7.11 -7.59
CA TYR A 112 3.22 6.33 -8.57
C TYR A 112 3.10 6.94 -9.96
N TYR A 113 1.90 7.33 -10.38
CA TYR A 113 1.66 8.01 -11.65
C TYR A 113 2.40 9.34 -11.75
N GLU A 114 2.33 10.19 -10.71
CA GLU A 114 3.10 11.44 -10.66
C GLU A 114 4.61 11.23 -10.85
N SER A 115 5.13 10.11 -10.36
CA SER A 115 6.56 9.79 -10.41
C SER A 115 6.96 9.12 -11.74
N ASN A 116 6.01 8.51 -12.45
CA ASN A 116 6.24 7.69 -13.65
C ASN A 116 5.15 7.91 -14.73
N PRO A 117 4.89 9.15 -15.18
CA PRO A 117 3.77 9.46 -16.07
C PRO A 117 3.89 8.79 -17.45
N ASP A 118 5.10 8.42 -17.88
CA ASP A 118 5.34 7.74 -19.15
C ASP A 118 5.15 6.21 -19.08
N SER A 119 5.05 5.65 -17.86
CA SER A 119 4.98 4.19 -17.63
C SER A 119 3.55 3.67 -17.46
N VAL A 120 2.59 4.55 -17.15
CA VAL A 120 1.18 4.21 -16.92
C VAL A 120 0.30 5.34 -17.43
N ALA A 121 -0.84 5.02 -18.04
CA ALA A 121 -1.71 6.00 -18.67
C ALA A 121 -2.27 7.05 -17.70
N ASP A 122 -2.69 6.61 -16.52
CA ASP A 122 -3.31 7.45 -15.49
C ASP A 122 -3.25 6.78 -14.11
N ALA A 123 -3.63 7.51 -13.06
CA ALA A 123 -3.67 6.99 -11.69
C ALA A 123 -4.65 5.82 -11.52
N ASP A 124 -5.77 5.80 -12.26
CA ASP A 124 -6.76 4.72 -12.20
C ASP A 124 -6.16 3.40 -12.75
N SER A 125 -5.36 3.47 -13.80
CA SER A 125 -4.65 2.33 -14.37
C SER A 125 -3.62 1.78 -13.38
N ALA A 126 -2.86 2.66 -12.71
CA ALA A 126 -1.92 2.26 -11.66
C ALA A 126 -2.65 1.61 -10.47
N TYR A 127 -3.81 2.14 -10.09
CA TYR A 127 -4.65 1.61 -9.04
C TYR A 127 -5.18 0.20 -9.38
N VAL A 128 -5.76 0.03 -10.58
CA VAL A 128 -6.29 -1.26 -11.06
C VAL A 128 -5.19 -2.31 -11.12
N LEU A 129 -4.03 -1.97 -11.67
CA LEU A 129 -2.91 -2.92 -11.74
C LEU A 129 -2.34 -3.23 -10.35
N SER A 130 -2.29 -2.27 -9.42
CA SER A 130 -1.89 -2.52 -8.03
C SER A 130 -2.81 -3.50 -7.32
N TYR A 131 -4.13 -3.39 -7.53
CA TYR A 131 -5.10 -4.38 -7.07
C TYR A 131 -4.86 -5.75 -7.69
N SER A 132 -4.63 -5.80 -9.00
CA SER A 132 -4.34 -7.06 -9.70
C SER A 132 -3.06 -7.73 -9.18
N ILE A 133 -2.03 -6.95 -8.85
CA ILE A 133 -0.79 -7.43 -8.23
C ILE A 133 -1.06 -8.04 -6.85
N ILE A 134 -1.88 -7.37 -6.02
CA ILE A 134 -2.24 -7.89 -4.69
C ILE A 134 -3.05 -9.19 -4.81
N MET A 135 -4.01 -9.25 -5.73
CA MET A 135 -4.77 -10.47 -6.01
C MET A 135 -3.87 -11.61 -6.50
N LEU A 136 -2.92 -11.32 -7.41
CA LEU A 136 -1.93 -12.28 -7.87
C LEU A 136 -1.07 -12.77 -6.70
N ASN A 137 -0.63 -11.87 -5.82
CA ASN A 137 0.19 -12.23 -4.66
C ASN A 137 -0.57 -13.19 -3.73
N THR A 138 -1.82 -12.87 -3.39
CA THR A 138 -2.68 -13.75 -2.59
C THR A 138 -2.91 -15.09 -3.30
N ASP A 139 -3.18 -15.08 -4.60
CA ASP A 139 -3.36 -16.29 -5.40
C ASP A 139 -2.12 -17.19 -5.36
N GLN A 140 -0.93 -16.65 -5.63
CA GLN A 140 0.32 -17.40 -5.73
C GLN A 140 0.79 -17.94 -4.37
N HIS A 141 0.71 -17.13 -3.30
CA HIS A 141 1.34 -17.46 -2.01
C HIS A 141 0.38 -18.04 -0.97
N ASN A 142 -0.94 -17.99 -1.18
CA ASN A 142 -1.88 -18.65 -0.29
C ASN A 142 -1.95 -20.16 -0.55
N ALA A 143 -1.55 -20.98 0.43
CA ALA A 143 -1.56 -22.44 0.35
C ALA A 143 -2.96 -23.06 0.13
N GLN A 144 -4.04 -22.35 0.41
CA GLN A 144 -5.42 -22.82 0.19
C GLN A 144 -5.84 -22.74 -1.29
N VAL A 145 -5.16 -21.94 -2.10
CA VAL A 145 -5.46 -21.81 -3.53
C VAL A 145 -4.80 -22.98 -4.26
N LYS A 146 -5.60 -23.91 -4.77
CA LYS A 146 -5.11 -25.12 -5.47
C LYS A 146 -4.73 -24.84 -6.93
N ASN A 147 -5.54 -24.05 -7.61
CA ASN A 147 -5.35 -23.71 -9.02
C ASN A 147 -4.85 -22.27 -9.08
N LYS A 148 -3.54 -22.13 -9.23
CA LYS A 148 -2.86 -20.83 -9.30
C LYS A 148 -3.13 -20.16 -10.64
N MET A 149 -3.24 -18.84 -10.65
CA MET A 149 -3.34 -18.02 -11.83
C MET A 149 -2.11 -18.23 -12.72
N THR A 150 -2.31 -18.52 -14.01
CA THR A 150 -1.20 -18.60 -14.97
C THR A 150 -0.84 -17.21 -15.49
N LEU A 151 0.34 -17.08 -16.09
CA LEU A 151 0.77 -15.84 -16.75
C LEU A 151 -0.25 -15.38 -17.82
N GLU A 152 -0.76 -16.31 -18.63
CA GLU A 152 -1.75 -16.00 -19.66
C GLU A 152 -3.06 -15.49 -19.06
N GLN A 153 -3.47 -16.06 -17.92
CA GLN A 153 -4.64 -15.59 -17.19
C GLN A 153 -4.39 -14.19 -16.61
N PHE A 154 -3.23 -13.95 -16.01
CA PHE A 154 -2.86 -12.63 -15.48
C PHE A 154 -2.86 -11.55 -16.58
N ILE A 155 -2.28 -11.85 -17.75
CA ILE A 155 -2.29 -10.96 -18.91
C ILE A 155 -3.73 -10.70 -19.38
N ARG A 156 -4.53 -11.74 -19.52
CA ARG A 156 -5.94 -11.64 -19.93
C ARG A 156 -6.76 -10.79 -18.96
N ASN A 157 -6.55 -10.95 -17.65
CA ASN A 157 -7.26 -10.24 -16.59
C ASN A 157 -6.92 -8.74 -16.56
N ASN A 158 -5.80 -8.34 -17.16
CA ASN A 158 -5.33 -6.95 -17.25
C ASN A 158 -5.48 -6.34 -18.66
N ARG A 159 -6.30 -6.94 -19.54
CA ARG A 159 -6.60 -6.32 -20.84
C ARG A 159 -7.43 -5.05 -20.68
N GLY A 160 -7.06 -4.01 -21.44
CA GLY A 160 -7.72 -2.71 -21.43
C GLY A 160 -7.63 -1.95 -20.10
N THR A 161 -6.75 -2.36 -19.15
CA THR A 161 -6.63 -1.71 -17.84
C THR A 161 -5.60 -0.58 -17.80
N ASN A 162 -5.06 -0.17 -18.95
CA ASN A 162 -4.13 0.95 -19.08
C ASN A 162 -4.75 2.07 -19.91
N GLY A 163 -5.64 2.88 -19.32
CA GLY A 163 -6.35 3.94 -20.03
C GLY A 163 -7.23 3.43 -21.18
N GLY A 164 -7.77 2.21 -21.05
CA GLY A 164 -8.53 1.52 -22.11
C GLY A 164 -7.67 0.75 -23.12
N GLN A 165 -6.33 0.79 -22.99
CA GLN A 165 -5.38 0.01 -23.78
C GLN A 165 -4.82 -1.17 -22.99
N ASP A 166 -4.16 -2.10 -23.69
CA ASP A 166 -3.41 -3.18 -23.06
C ASP A 166 -2.06 -2.66 -22.53
N TRP A 167 -1.58 -3.25 -21.44
CA TRP A 167 -0.23 -3.03 -20.95
C TRP A 167 0.80 -3.67 -21.90
N PRO A 168 2.02 -3.11 -22.01
CA PRO A 168 3.11 -3.80 -22.67
C PRO A 168 3.31 -5.19 -22.05
N ALA A 169 3.40 -6.23 -22.88
CA ALA A 169 3.48 -7.61 -22.41
C ALA A 169 4.63 -7.80 -21.41
N GLU A 170 5.76 -7.15 -21.66
CA GLU A 170 6.98 -7.26 -20.86
C GLU A 170 6.80 -6.72 -19.44
N VAL A 171 5.95 -5.71 -19.26
CA VAL A 171 5.59 -5.18 -17.94
C VAL A 171 4.79 -6.23 -17.15
N LEU A 172 3.77 -6.82 -17.75
CA LEU A 172 2.93 -7.82 -17.07
C LEU A 172 3.68 -9.12 -16.80
N VAL A 173 4.54 -9.56 -17.72
CA VAL A 173 5.43 -10.72 -17.53
C VAL A 173 6.40 -10.46 -16.39
N GLY A 174 7.09 -9.32 -16.39
CA GLY A 174 8.05 -8.98 -15.34
C GLY A 174 7.40 -8.88 -13.96
N ILE A 175 6.20 -8.29 -13.87
CA ILE A 175 5.40 -8.25 -12.64
C ILE A 175 5.03 -9.66 -12.19
N PHE A 176 4.50 -10.49 -13.10
CA PHE A 176 4.10 -11.86 -12.76
C PHE A 176 5.28 -12.67 -12.20
N ASP A 177 6.41 -12.67 -12.92
CA ASP A 177 7.61 -13.38 -12.50
C ASP A 177 8.14 -12.86 -11.16
N SER A 178 8.13 -11.54 -10.94
CA SER A 178 8.55 -10.97 -9.65
C SER A 178 7.65 -11.39 -8.51
N ILE A 179 6.33 -11.43 -8.70
CA ILE A 179 5.38 -11.80 -7.65
C ILE A 179 5.46 -13.30 -7.36
N VAL A 180 5.52 -14.15 -8.38
CA VAL A 180 5.67 -15.60 -8.19
C VAL A 180 6.98 -15.93 -7.45
N THR A 181 8.06 -15.21 -7.78
CA THR A 181 9.38 -15.47 -7.20
C THR A 181 9.52 -14.95 -5.77
N ASP A 182 9.01 -13.76 -5.49
CA ASP A 182 9.15 -13.10 -4.18
C ASP A 182 7.79 -12.58 -3.70
N GLU A 183 7.31 -13.12 -2.59
CA GLU A 183 6.03 -12.74 -1.98
C GLU A 183 6.06 -11.30 -1.46
N ILE A 184 5.05 -10.50 -1.80
CA ILE A 184 4.75 -9.28 -1.03
C ILE A 184 4.14 -9.74 0.29
N LYS A 185 4.80 -9.38 1.40
CA LYS A 185 4.34 -9.74 2.75
C LYS A 185 3.07 -8.97 3.12
N LEU A 186 1.93 -9.52 2.73
CA LEU A 186 0.59 -9.05 3.04
C LEU A 186 0.03 -9.94 4.15
N ASP A 187 0.33 -9.66 5.41
CA ASP A 187 -0.20 -10.49 6.49
C ASP A 187 -1.73 -10.31 6.61
N GLU A 188 -2.46 -11.43 6.71
CA GLU A 188 -3.92 -11.58 6.93
C GLU A 188 -4.89 -10.73 6.09
N VAL A 189 -4.61 -10.48 4.79
CA VAL A 189 -5.65 -9.94 3.90
C VAL A 189 -6.48 -11.09 3.32
N SER A 190 -7.77 -11.13 3.64
CA SER A 190 -8.67 -12.15 3.08
C SER A 190 -8.89 -11.90 1.59
N ALA A 191 -8.84 -12.95 0.76
CA ALA A 191 -9.12 -12.85 -0.67
C ALA A 191 -10.50 -12.23 -0.96
N ALA A 192 -11.48 -12.47 -0.07
CA ALA A 192 -12.84 -11.92 -0.18
C ALA A 192 -12.87 -10.39 -0.09
N SER A 193 -11.99 -9.80 0.73
CA SER A 193 -11.86 -8.33 0.87
C SER A 193 -11.26 -7.66 -0.36
N LEU A 194 -10.60 -8.43 -1.23
CA LEU A 194 -9.79 -7.96 -2.36
C LEU A 194 -10.44 -8.22 -3.73
N THR A 195 -11.70 -8.66 -3.76
CA THR A 195 -12.42 -8.96 -5.02
C THR A 195 -13.34 -7.81 -5.44
N PRO A 196 -12.92 -6.94 -6.36
CA PRO A 196 -13.86 -6.04 -7.03
C PRO A 196 -14.79 -6.81 -7.97
N SER A 197 -16.00 -6.29 -8.16
CA SER A 197 -17.07 -6.93 -8.95
C SER A 197 -16.62 -7.34 -10.36
N ARG A 198 -15.62 -6.66 -10.95
CA ARG A 198 -15.07 -6.95 -12.28
C ARG A 198 -14.33 -8.29 -12.38
N TRP A 199 -13.83 -8.83 -11.27
CA TRP A 199 -13.10 -10.10 -11.21
C TRP A 199 -13.89 -11.20 -10.47
N ALA A 200 -15.17 -10.94 -10.17
CA ALA A 200 -16.05 -11.86 -9.46
C ALA A 200 -16.81 -12.84 -10.38
N ASP A 201 -16.60 -12.76 -11.70
CA ASP A 201 -17.23 -13.59 -12.73
C ASP A 201 -16.31 -14.71 -13.25
#